data_AF-A0A957KLG2-F1
#
_entry.id   AF-A0A957KLG2-F1
#
_cell.length_a   1.000
_cell.length_b   1.000
_cell.length_c   1.000
_cell.angle_alpha   90.00
_cell.angle_beta   90.00
_cell.angle_gamma   90.00
#
_symmetry.space_group_name_H-M   'P 1'
#
loop_
_entity.id
_entity.type
_entity.pdbx_description
1 polymer ?
#
loop_
_entity_poly.entity_id
_entity_poly.type
_entity_poly.pdbx_seq_one_letter_code
_entity_poly.pdbx_strand_id
1 'polypeptide(L)'
;IFLTSLPPGEPVAPHAYPAGLPLPSQAAVRLLIERERWIYHRRDIVGYEARIRISKNQLGPAGRELRVSIHLPRTPVGLEL
;
A
#
# COMPACT_ATOMS: atom_id res chain seq x y z
N ILE A 1 10.20 -6.23 -7.48
CA ILE A 1 8.95 -5.53 -7.09
C ILE A 1 9.30 -4.05 -6.99
N PHE A 2 8.51 -3.17 -7.59
CA PHE A 2 8.74 -1.72 -7.50
C PHE A 2 7.67 -1.11 -6.60
N LEU A 3 8.11 -0.29 -5.64
CA LEU A 3 7.25 0.45 -4.72
C LEU A 3 7.50 1.93 -4.95
N THR A 4 6.44 2.68 -5.22
CA THR A 4 6.50 4.14 -5.36
C THR A 4 5.57 4.73 -4.33
N SER A 5 6.09 5.56 -3.42
CA SER A 5 5.26 6.39 -2.56
C SER A 5 4.80 7.60 -3.36
N LEU A 6 3.51 7.90 -3.31
CA LEU A 6 3.01 9.18 -3.81
C LEU A 6 3.40 10.30 -2.83
N PRO A 7 3.66 11.52 -3.32
CA PRO A 7 3.83 12.68 -2.46
C PRO A 7 2.61 12.85 -1.54
N PRO A 8 2.80 13.25 -0.27
CA PRO A 8 1.69 13.50 0.63
C PRO A 8 0.80 14.63 0.07
N GLY A 9 -0.52 14.39 0.02
CA GLY A 9 -1.52 15.39 -0.40
C GLY A 9 -1.89 15.36 -1.89
N GLU A 10 -1.21 14.57 -2.72
CA GLU A 10 -1.65 14.35 -4.10
C GLU A 10 -2.71 13.24 -4.17
N PRO A 11 -3.80 13.42 -4.94
CA PRO A 11 -4.74 12.35 -5.18
C PRO A 11 -4.01 11.19 -5.86
N VAL A 12 -4.34 9.99 -5.41
CA VAL A 12 -3.77 8.75 -5.92
C VAL A 12 -4.23 8.54 -7.36
N ALA A 13 -3.50 9.15 -8.31
CA ALA A 13 -3.79 8.97 -9.71
C ALA A 13 -3.25 7.60 -10.14
N PRO A 14 -4.05 6.75 -10.81
CA PRO A 14 -3.60 5.44 -11.26
C PRO A 14 -2.35 5.46 -12.17
N HIS A 15 -1.91 6.64 -12.62
CA HIS A 15 -0.81 6.86 -13.56
C HIS A 15 0.33 7.71 -12.97
N ALA A 16 0.26 8.09 -11.69
CA ALA A 16 1.27 8.90 -11.02
C ALA A 16 2.50 8.07 -10.62
N TYR A 17 3.17 7.48 -11.61
CA TYR A 17 4.52 6.98 -11.43
C TYR A 17 5.52 8.10 -11.67
N PRO A 18 6.66 8.10 -10.96
CA PRO A 18 7.78 8.96 -11.31
C PRO A 18 8.11 8.84 -12.80
N ALA A 19 8.33 9.98 -13.45
CA ALA A 19 8.75 10.03 -14.84
C ALA A 19 10.06 9.24 -15.04
N GLY A 20 10.21 8.59 -16.20
CA GLY A 20 11.39 7.81 -16.54
C GLY A 20 11.38 6.35 -16.06
N LEU A 21 10.38 5.93 -15.27
CA LEU A 21 10.22 4.53 -14.91
C LEU A 21 9.33 3.81 -15.94
N PRO A 22 9.76 2.66 -16.51
CA PRO A 22 8.95 1.91 -17.49
C PRO A 22 7.78 1.15 -16.84
N LEU A 23 7.43 1.46 -15.60
CA LEU A 23 6.42 0.77 -14.79
C LEU A 23 5.01 0.75 -15.39
N PRO A 24 4.51 1.83 -16.02
CA PRO A 24 3.18 1.81 -16.60
C PRO A 24 3.00 0.69 -17.63
N SER A 25 4.02 0.47 -18.47
CA SER A 25 3.99 -0.49 -19.58
C SER A 25 4.52 -1.87 -19.19
N GLN A 26 5.63 -1.97 -18.45
CA GLN A 26 6.33 -3.24 -18.21
C GLN A 26 5.80 -4.07 -17.03
N ALA A 27 5.14 -3.44 -16.05
CA ALA A 27 4.67 -4.20 -14.88
C ALA A 27 3.56 -5.19 -15.26
N ALA A 28 3.71 -6.48 -14.90
CA ALA A 28 2.68 -7.50 -15.11
C ALA A 28 1.47 -7.28 -14.18
N VAL A 29 1.70 -6.80 -12.96
CA VAL A 29 0.67 -6.47 -11.97
C VAL A 29 0.93 -5.08 -11.40
N ARG A 30 -0.11 -4.27 -11.26
CA ARG A 30 -0.07 -2.96 -10.58
C ARG A 30 -1.13 -2.92 -9.48
N LEU A 31 -0.69 -2.56 -8.28
CA LEU A 31 -1.53 -2.41 -7.11
C LEU A 31 -1.57 -0.94 -6.72
N LEU A 32 -2.75 -0.46 -6.39
CA LEU A 32 -2.99 0.82 -5.76
C LEU A 32 -3.31 0.56 -4.29
N ILE A 33 -2.56 1.16 -3.37
CA ILE A 33 -2.72 0.93 -1.93
C ILE A 33 -3.06 2.26 -1.27
N GLU A 34 -4.21 2.30 -0.61
CA GLU A 34 -4.71 3.49 0.07
C GLU A 34 -4.97 3.14 1.55
N ARG A 35 -4.39 3.92 2.46
CA ARG A 35 -4.68 3.77 3.90
C ARG A 35 -6.06 4.34 4.19
N GLU A 36 -6.96 3.52 4.74
CA GLU A 36 -8.30 3.97 5.09
C GLU A 36 -8.37 4.50 6.52
N ARG A 37 -7.90 3.72 7.49
CA ARG A 37 -7.96 4.08 8.92
C ARG A 37 -6.85 3.45 9.73
N TRP A 38 -6.48 4.11 10.82
CA TRP A 38 -5.60 3.54 11.84
C TRP A 38 -6.33 2.45 12.62
N ILE A 39 -5.63 1.38 12.96
CA ILE A 39 -6.07 0.35 13.89
C ILE A 39 -5.44 0.67 15.24
N TYR A 40 -6.28 0.79 16.27
CA TYR A 40 -5.85 1.11 17.62
C TYR A 40 -6.00 -0.09 18.55
N HIS A 41 -5.04 -0.26 19.45
CA HIS A 41 -5.18 -1.07 20.65
C HIS A 41 -5.03 -0.15 21.85
N ARG A 42 -6.12 0.05 22.60
CA ARG A 42 -6.22 1.10 23.63
C ARG A 42 -5.95 2.48 23.01
N ARG A 43 -4.78 3.06 23.27
CA ARG A 43 -4.35 4.37 22.74
C ARG A 43 -3.21 4.26 21.73
N ASP A 44 -2.72 3.05 21.49
CA ASP A 44 -1.56 2.81 20.63
C ASP A 44 -2.00 2.44 19.22
N ILE A 45 -1.38 3.06 18.22
CA ILE A 45 -1.54 2.67 16.83
C ILE A 45 -0.78 1.35 16.63
N VAL A 46 -1.52 0.27 16.35
CA VAL A 46 -0.96 -1.07 16.14
C VAL A 46 -0.93 -1.49 14.68
N GLY A 47 -1.50 -0.68 13.80
CA GLY A 47 -1.66 -1.02 12.40
C GLY A 47 -2.54 -0.03 11.66
N TYR A 48 -2.86 -0.39 10.42
CA TYR A 48 -3.85 0.33 9.61
C TYR A 48 -4.61 -0.62 8.70
N GLU A 49 -5.85 -0.27 8.40
CA GLU A 49 -6.60 -0.88 7.31
C GLU A 49 -6.21 -0.18 6.00
N ALA A 50 -5.94 -0.99 4.98
CA ALA A 50 -5.62 -0.52 3.65
C ALA A 50 -6.57 -1.13 2.62
N ARG A 51 -7.02 -0.28 1.69
CA ARG A 51 -7.70 -0.69 0.47
C ARG A 51 -6.66 -0.93 -0.60
N ILE A 52 -6.72 -2.10 -1.22
CA ILE A 52 -5.86 -2.47 -2.34
C ILE A 52 -6.73 -2.64 -3.57
N ARG A 53 -6.46 -1.87 -4.62
CA ARG A 53 -7.09 -2.02 -5.93
C ARG A 53 -6.09 -2.52 -6.95
N ILE A 54 -6.46 -3.56 -7.70
CA ILE A 54 -5.66 -4.09 -8.80
C ILE A 54 -5.92 -3.23 -10.04
N SER A 55 -5.01 -2.32 -10.38
CA SER A 55 -5.16 -1.40 -11.52
C SER A 55 -4.67 -2.00 -12.83
N LYS A 56 -3.76 -2.98 -12.78
CA LYS A 56 -3.32 -3.79 -13.93
C LYS A 56 -3.06 -5.22 -13.48
N ASN A 57 -3.46 -6.19 -14.30
CA ASN A 57 -3.16 -7.60 -14.09
C ASN A 57 -3.06 -8.30 -15.45
N GLN A 58 -1.88 -8.78 -15.82
CA GLN A 58 -1.66 -9.56 -17.03
C GLN A 58 -1.89 -11.06 -16.83
N LEU A 59 -2.06 -11.50 -15.57
CA LEU A 59 -2.22 -12.91 -15.18
C LEU A 59 -3.67 -13.26 -14.80
N GLY A 60 -4.61 -12.33 -14.95
CA GLY A 60 -6.01 -12.51 -14.59
C GLY A 60 -6.80 -11.21 -14.56
N PRO A 61 -8.00 -11.21 -13.96
CA PRO A 61 -8.85 -10.01 -13.92
C PRO A 61 -8.21 -8.85 -13.16
N ALA A 62 -8.29 -7.65 -13.77
CA ALA A 62 -8.01 -6.37 -13.10
C ALA A 62 -9.30 -5.75 -12.54
N GLY A 63 -9.19 -4.66 -11.80
CA GLY A 63 -10.33 -3.91 -11.23
C GLY A 63 -10.88 -4.48 -9.93
N ARG A 64 -10.36 -5.61 -9.44
CA ARG A 64 -10.70 -6.14 -8.12
C ARG A 64 -10.14 -5.24 -7.02
N GLU A 65 -10.91 -5.16 -5.94
CA GLU A 65 -10.57 -4.44 -4.72
C GLU A 65 -10.62 -5.41 -3.54
N LEU A 66 -9.68 -5.26 -2.61
CA LEU A 66 -9.67 -5.97 -1.34
C LEU A 66 -9.27 -5.03 -0.21
N ARG A 67 -9.72 -5.33 1.00
CA ARG A 67 -9.26 -4.67 2.23
C ARG A 67 -8.37 -5.60 3.03
N VAL A 68 -7.26 -5.06 3.52
CA VAL A 68 -6.31 -5.79 4.34
C VAL A 68 -6.00 -5.01 5.62
N SER A 69 -5.73 -5.73 6.70
CA SER A 69 -5.20 -5.15 7.94
C SER A 69 -3.69 -5.35 7.98
N ILE A 70 -2.94 -4.24 7.96
CA ILE A 70 -1.49 -4.24 8.06
C ILE A 70 -1.11 -3.90 9.50
N HIS A 71 -0.50 -4.85 10.19
CA HIS A 71 -0.04 -4.67 11.57
C HIS A 71 1.39 -4.14 11.57
N LEU A 72 1.63 -3.09 12.36
CA LEU A 72 2.97 -2.56 12.55
C LEU A 72 3.77 -3.51 13.45
N PRO A 73 5.09 -3.64 13.23
CA PRO A 73 5.94 -4.36 14.16
C PRO A 73 5.79 -3.76 15.55
N ARG A 74 5.51 -4.60 16.56
CA ARG A 74 5.68 -4.15 17.94
C ARG A 74 7.18 -4.11 18.20
N THR A 75 7.72 -2.94 18.51
CA THR A 75 9.03 -2.87 19.13
C THR A 75 8.94 -3.63 20.46
N PRO A 76 9.74 -4.69 20.70
CA PRO A 76 9.78 -5.32 22.00
C PRO A 76 10.25 -4.27 23.01
N VAL A 77 9.43 -3.98 24.01
CA VAL A 77 9.85 -3.16 25.15
C VAL A 77 10.62 -4.08 26.09
N GLY A 78 11.92 -3.84 26.25
CA GLY A 78 12.77 -4.49 27.26
C GLY A 78 13.49 -5.75 26.79
N LEU A 79 14.66 -5.57 26.17
CA LEU A 79 15.81 -6.43 26.41
C LEU A 79 16.83 -5.55 27.14
N GLU A 80 16.62 -5.36 28.44
CA GLU A 80 17.74 -5.04 29.31
C GLU A 80 18.41 -6.38 29.63
N LEU A 81 19.62 -6.53 29.11
CA LEU A 81 20.56 -7.59 29.47
C LEU A 81 21.31 -7.21 30.74
#